data_AF-A0A7X8B1I3-F1
#
_entry.id   AF-A0A7X8B1I3-F1
#
_cell.length_a   1.000
_cell.length_b   1.000
_cell.length_c   1.000
_cell.angle_alpha   90.00
_cell.angle_beta   90.00
_cell.angle_gamma   90.00
#
_symmetry.space_group_name_H-M   'P 1'
#
loop_
_entity.id
_entity.type
_entity.pdbx_description
1 polymer ?
#
loop_
_entity_poly.entity_id
_entity_poly.type
_entity_poly.pdbx_seq_one_letter_code
_entity_poly.pdbx_strand_id
1 'polypeptide(L)'
;MGLTDQIKRERAGKKFRRPFVPSLFTIVAGIVQRYGLDQNFPRKLDNLAGLPTTSLFPTKESLFKPPRAHALFALVTEREYRIAEAILQRIRNPYLQFARSPDEILACNPLFTLNPSLDAERLLNHHFMYLLTQELQRRGTQPPTA
;
A
#
# COMPACT_ATOMS: atom_id res chain seq x y z
N MET A 1 16.60 -45.44 6.44
CA MET A 1 15.38 -44.61 6.64
C MET A 1 14.69 -44.47 5.31
N GLY A 2 13.37 -44.71 5.25
CA GLY A 2 12.61 -44.70 3.99
C GLY A 2 12.19 -43.28 3.57
N LEU A 3 12.00 -43.10 2.26
CA LEU A 3 11.50 -41.86 1.64
C LEU A 3 10.22 -41.34 2.31
N THR A 4 9.35 -42.26 2.74
CA THR A 4 8.10 -41.98 3.45
C THR A 4 8.28 -41.33 4.81
N ASP A 5 9.34 -41.68 5.55
CA ASP A 5 9.64 -41.08 6.86
C ASP A 5 10.20 -39.66 6.72
N GLN A 6 10.96 -39.42 5.65
CA GLN A 6 11.48 -38.09 5.30
C GLN A 6 10.33 -37.13 4.94
N ILE A 7 9.37 -37.58 4.12
CA ILE A 7 8.18 -36.81 3.76
C ILE A 7 7.31 -36.49 4.99
N LYS A 8 7.12 -37.45 5.89
CA LYS A 8 6.36 -37.24 7.14
C LYS A 8 7.02 -36.21 8.05
N ARG A 9 8.36 -36.25 8.19
CA ARG A 9 9.13 -35.27 8.96
C ARG A 9 9.06 -33.87 8.35
N GLU A 10 9.18 -33.74 7.03
CA GLU A 10 9.02 -32.44 6.36
C GLU A 10 7.63 -31.84 6.55
N ARG A 11 6.58 -32.66 6.44
CA ARG A 11 5.18 -32.22 6.68
C ARG A 11 4.95 -31.82 8.13
N ALA A 12 5.56 -32.53 9.08
CA ALA A 12 5.51 -32.19 10.50
C ALA A 12 6.28 -30.90 10.82
N GLY A 13 7.41 -30.64 10.15
CA GLY A 13 8.16 -29.38 10.27
C GLY A 13 7.44 -28.17 9.64
N LYS A 14 6.68 -28.38 8.56
CA LYS A 14 5.88 -27.35 7.88
C LYS A 14 4.47 -27.12 8.47
N LYS A 15 4.15 -27.73 9.62
CA LYS A 15 2.82 -27.64 10.25
C LYS A 15 2.43 -26.20 10.63
N PHE A 16 3.42 -25.33 10.86
CA PHE A 16 3.21 -23.89 10.97
C PHE A 16 3.11 -23.27 9.57
N ARG A 17 1.89 -23.24 9.03
CA ARG A 17 1.58 -22.47 7.81
C ARG A 17 1.86 -21.00 8.12
N ARG A 18 2.77 -20.37 7.38
CA ARG A 18 2.95 -18.91 7.43
C ARG A 18 1.60 -18.25 7.13
N PRO A 19 1.25 -17.14 7.81
CA PRO A 19 0.05 -16.40 7.47
C PRO A 19 0.11 -16.01 6.00
N PHE A 20 -1.00 -16.22 5.29
CA PHE A 20 -1.09 -15.87 3.88
C PHE A 20 -1.04 -14.35 3.74
N VAL A 21 -0.06 -13.85 2.99
CA VAL A 21 0.08 -12.43 2.68
C VAL A 21 -0.39 -12.22 1.25
N PRO A 22 -1.43 -11.38 1.01
CA PRO A 22 -1.88 -11.09 -0.35
C PRO A 22 -0.77 -10.40 -1.13
N SER A 23 -0.66 -10.73 -2.41
CA SER A 23 0.32 -10.10 -3.30
C SER A 23 0.00 -8.61 -3.50
N LEU A 24 1.00 -7.83 -3.91
CA LEU A 24 0.79 -6.42 -4.29
C LEU A 24 -0.29 -6.29 -5.37
N PHE A 25 -0.32 -7.22 -6.32
CA PHE A 25 -1.39 -7.26 -7.33
C PHE A 25 -2.76 -7.44 -6.68
N THR A 26 -2.95 -8.42 -5.79
CA THR A 26 -4.22 -8.63 -5.09
C THR A 26 -4.66 -7.38 -4.33
N ILE A 27 -3.72 -6.66 -3.70
CA ILE A 27 -4.02 -5.43 -2.95
C ILE A 27 -4.49 -4.33 -3.89
N VAL A 28 -3.73 -4.03 -4.94
CA VAL A 28 -4.05 -2.97 -5.90
C VAL A 28 -5.33 -3.30 -6.66
N ALA A 29 -5.46 -4.53 -7.15
CA ALA A 29 -6.65 -5.01 -7.85
C ALA A 29 -7.90 -4.92 -6.96
N GLY A 30 -7.78 -5.28 -5.68
CA GLY A 30 -8.87 -5.12 -4.70
C GLY A 30 -9.28 -3.66 -4.48
N ILE A 31 -8.33 -2.72 -4.52
CA ILE A 31 -8.63 -1.28 -4.45
C ILE A 31 -9.30 -0.81 -5.75
N VAL A 32 -8.79 -1.20 -6.91
CA VAL A 32 -9.37 -0.86 -8.22
C VAL A 32 -10.84 -1.30 -8.28
N GLN A 33 -11.11 -2.55 -7.92
CA GLN A 33 -12.46 -3.11 -7.89
C GLN A 33 -13.36 -2.41 -6.87
N ARG A 34 -12.89 -2.26 -5.63
CA ARG A 34 -13.70 -1.69 -4.54
C ARG A 34 -14.10 -0.23 -4.78
N TYR A 35 -13.22 0.55 -5.39
CA TYR A 35 -13.43 1.99 -5.61
C TYR A 35 -13.81 2.33 -7.05
N GLY A 36 -13.98 1.33 -7.93
CA GLY A 36 -14.38 1.54 -9.32
C GLY A 36 -13.39 2.43 -10.09
N LEU A 37 -12.09 2.23 -9.89
CA LEU A 37 -11.07 3.07 -10.51
C LEU A 37 -11.11 2.97 -12.03
N ASP A 38 -10.93 4.12 -12.70
CA ASP A 38 -10.95 4.22 -14.14
C ASP A 38 -9.53 4.20 -14.74
N GLN A 39 -9.46 4.23 -16.08
CA GLN A 39 -8.19 4.25 -16.82
C GLN A 39 -7.45 5.58 -16.68
N ASN A 40 -8.07 6.62 -16.12
CA ASN A 40 -7.43 7.91 -15.90
C ASN A 40 -6.67 7.95 -14.57
N PHE A 41 -6.99 7.08 -13.61
CA PHE A 41 -6.31 7.02 -12.33
C PHE A 41 -4.79 6.87 -12.45
N PRO A 42 -4.23 5.99 -13.30
CA PRO A 42 -2.78 5.91 -13.49
C PRO A 42 -2.15 7.24 -13.96
N ARG A 43 -2.86 8.06 -14.75
CA ARG A 43 -2.36 9.37 -15.19
C ARG A 43 -2.26 10.37 -14.04
N LYS A 44 -3.10 10.22 -13.01
CA LYS A 44 -2.99 11.06 -11.79
C LYS A 44 -1.67 10.81 -11.07
N LEU A 45 -1.13 9.59 -11.12
CA LEU A 45 0.15 9.25 -10.51
C LEU A 45 1.32 9.97 -11.18
N ASP A 46 1.27 10.12 -12.50
CA ASP A 46 2.30 10.79 -13.29
C ASP A 46 2.38 12.30 -12.96
N ASN A 47 1.23 12.91 -12.62
CA ASN A 47 1.11 14.35 -12.33
C ASN A 47 1.45 14.74 -10.88
N LEU A 48 1.72 13.78 -9.98
CA LEU A 48 2.01 14.07 -8.57
C LEU A 48 3.39 14.70 -8.34
N ALA A 49 4.31 14.60 -9.30
CA ALA A 49 5.71 15.00 -9.15
C ALA A 49 5.96 16.52 -9.00
N GLY A 50 4.92 17.37 -9.04
CA GLY A 50 5.06 18.83 -8.96
C GLY A 50 4.00 19.55 -8.14
N LEU A 51 3.12 18.83 -7.44
CA LEU A 51 2.01 19.43 -6.69
C LEU A 51 2.36 19.51 -5.20
N PRO A 52 2.11 20.65 -4.52
CA PRO A 52 2.32 20.76 -3.09
C PRO A 52 1.39 19.79 -2.37
N THR A 53 1.99 18.87 -1.63
CA THR A 53 1.36 17.75 -0.92
C THR A 53 0.16 18.17 -0.06
N THR A 54 0.17 19.39 0.48
CA THR A 54 -0.91 19.97 1.29
C THR A 54 -2.16 20.37 0.51
N SER A 55 -2.07 20.61 -0.80
CA SER A 55 -3.21 20.98 -1.65
C SER A 55 -3.99 19.79 -2.21
N LEU A 56 -3.37 18.60 -2.21
CA LEU A 56 -3.90 17.42 -2.87
C LEU A 56 -4.88 16.62 -2.01
N PHE A 57 -4.83 16.82 -0.68
CA PHE A 57 -5.45 15.90 0.25
C PHE A 57 -6.25 16.64 1.34
N PRO A 58 -7.58 16.55 1.36
CA PRO A 58 -8.39 17.17 2.40
C PRO A 58 -8.13 16.49 3.75
N THR A 59 -7.86 17.30 4.77
CA THR A 59 -7.32 16.93 6.09
C THR A 59 -8.30 16.19 7.02
N LYS A 60 -9.38 15.60 6.50
CA LYS A 60 -10.47 15.01 7.29
C LYS A 60 -10.61 13.49 7.14
N GLU A 61 -9.50 12.78 7.04
CA GLU A 61 -9.53 11.31 7.19
C GLU A 61 -9.41 10.92 8.66
N SER A 62 -10.09 9.81 9.02
CA SER A 62 -9.89 9.14 10.31
C SER A 62 -8.40 8.86 10.54
N LEU A 63 -7.91 9.02 11.76
CA LEU A 63 -6.53 8.69 12.14
C LEU A 63 -6.20 7.23 11.85
N PHE A 64 -7.16 6.35 12.12
CA PHE A 64 -7.00 4.90 12.04
C PHE A 64 -7.72 4.31 10.84
N LYS A 65 -7.06 3.35 10.20
CA LYS A 65 -7.64 2.58 9.09
C LYS A 65 -8.69 1.60 9.62
N PRO A 66 -9.84 1.45 8.95
CA PRO A 66 -10.79 0.40 9.29
C PRO A 66 -10.18 -0.99 9.09
N PRO A 67 -10.66 -2.04 9.77
CA PRO A 67 -10.16 -3.41 9.64
C PRO A 67 -10.02 -3.86 8.18
N ARG A 68 -8.97 -4.64 7.90
CA ARG A 68 -8.55 -4.99 6.55
C ARG A 68 -9.51 -6.02 5.93
N ALA A 69 -10.44 -5.56 5.11
CA ALA A 69 -11.34 -6.41 4.32
C ALA A 69 -10.83 -6.54 2.87
N HIS A 70 -9.71 -7.23 2.64
CA HIS A 70 -9.32 -7.60 1.28
C HIS A 70 -9.70 -9.04 0.99
N ALA A 71 -10.14 -9.28 -0.23
CA ALA A 71 -10.20 -10.63 -0.77
C ALA A 71 -8.79 -11.25 -0.76
N LEU A 72 -8.70 -12.52 -0.36
CA LEU A 72 -7.44 -13.28 -0.40
C LEU A 72 -6.89 -13.38 -1.83
N PHE A 73 -7.79 -13.39 -2.81
CA PHE A 73 -7.50 -13.37 -4.24
C PHE A 73 -8.44 -12.38 -4.91
N ALA A 74 -7.91 -11.43 -5.67
CA ALA A 74 -8.72 -10.48 -6.40
C ALA A 74 -9.22 -11.13 -7.70
N LEU A 75 -10.54 -11.33 -7.80
CA LEU A 75 -11.19 -11.77 -9.03
C LEU A 75 -11.64 -10.52 -9.79
N VAL A 76 -10.81 -10.11 -10.76
CA VAL A 76 -10.99 -8.87 -11.51
C VAL A 76 -11.28 -9.13 -12.98
N THR A 77 -12.03 -8.23 -13.59
CA THR A 77 -12.25 -8.16 -15.03
C THR A 77 -10.97 -7.79 -15.76
N GLU A 78 -10.92 -8.02 -17.08
CA GLU A 78 -9.78 -7.62 -17.91
C GLU A 78 -9.47 -6.11 -17.80
N ARG A 79 -10.53 -5.28 -17.75
CA ARG A 79 -10.38 -3.83 -17.59
C ARG A 79 -9.68 -3.48 -16.28
N GLU A 80 -10.12 -4.06 -15.18
CA GLU A 80 -9.56 -3.82 -13.85
C GLU A 80 -8.13 -4.37 -13.73
N TYR A 81 -7.85 -5.52 -14.35
CA TYR A 81 -6.51 -6.09 -14.45
C TYR A 81 -5.53 -5.10 -15.08
N ARG A 82 -5.87 -4.54 -16.26
CA ARG A 82 -5.02 -3.58 -16.97
C ARG A 82 -4.76 -2.32 -16.15
N ILE A 83 -5.75 -1.85 -15.40
CA ILE A 83 -5.60 -0.67 -14.52
C ILE A 83 -4.66 -1.00 -13.35
N ALA A 84 -4.83 -2.15 -12.70
CA ALA A 84 -3.97 -2.58 -11.61
C ALA A 84 -2.51 -2.75 -12.06
N GLU A 85 -2.29 -3.33 -13.24
CA GLU A 85 -0.97 -3.46 -13.84
C GLU A 85 -0.34 -2.08 -14.14
N ALA A 86 -1.12 -1.16 -14.72
CA ALA A 86 -0.66 0.20 -15.00
C ALA A 86 -0.26 0.98 -13.74
N ILE A 87 -0.93 0.74 -12.60
CA ILE A 87 -0.56 1.30 -11.30
C ILE A 87 0.76 0.68 -10.80
N LEU A 88 0.90 -0.65 -10.85
CA LEU A 88 2.10 -1.36 -10.40
C LEU A 88 3.35 -1.02 -11.23
N GLN A 89 3.20 -0.74 -12.52
CA GLN A 89 4.30 -0.30 -13.38
C GLN A 89 4.80 1.10 -13.02
N ARG A 90 3.93 1.97 -12.48
CA ARG A 90 4.26 3.36 -12.10
C ARG A 90 4.76 3.49 -10.66
N ILE A 91 4.20 2.70 -9.74
CA ILE A 91 4.55 2.78 -8.31
C ILE A 91 5.37 1.55 -7.91
N ARG A 92 6.67 1.76 -7.79
CA ARG A 92 7.58 0.80 -7.15
C ARG A 92 7.91 1.27 -5.74
N ASN A 93 6.92 1.19 -4.85
CA ASN A 93 7.01 1.71 -3.48
C ASN A 93 6.71 0.62 -2.44
N PRO A 94 7.59 0.39 -1.45
CA PRO A 94 7.36 -0.58 -0.38
C PRO A 94 6.09 -0.33 0.43
N TYR A 95 5.57 0.90 0.46
CA TYR A 95 4.39 1.26 1.24
C TYR A 95 3.08 0.84 0.56
N LEU A 96 3.13 0.52 -0.74
CA LEU A 96 1.95 0.12 -1.50
C LEU A 96 1.27 -1.13 -0.91
N GLN A 97 2.02 -2.02 -0.27
CA GLN A 97 1.46 -3.21 0.40
C GLN A 97 0.54 -2.90 1.59
N PHE A 98 0.59 -1.66 2.10
CA PHE A 98 -0.25 -1.20 3.21
C PHE A 98 -1.39 -0.29 2.77
N ALA A 99 -1.47 0.06 1.48
CA ALA A 99 -2.53 0.90 0.93
C ALA A 99 -3.90 0.21 1.01
N ARG A 100 -4.95 0.98 1.31
CA ARG A 100 -6.35 0.54 1.44
C ARG A 100 -7.34 1.41 0.68
N SER A 101 -6.90 2.56 0.17
CA SER A 101 -7.72 3.46 -0.65
C SER A 101 -6.90 4.01 -1.84
N PRO A 102 -7.57 4.56 -2.86
CA PRO A 102 -6.90 5.23 -3.97
C PRO A 102 -6.04 6.40 -3.49
N ASP A 103 -6.51 7.16 -2.49
CA ASP A 103 -5.77 8.29 -1.92
C ASP A 103 -4.47 7.82 -1.26
N GLU A 104 -4.49 6.66 -0.58
CA GLU A 104 -3.26 6.06 -0.04
C GLU A 104 -2.30 5.59 -1.14
N ILE A 105 -2.79 5.15 -2.30
CA ILE A 105 -1.93 4.85 -3.45
C ILE A 105 -1.23 6.13 -3.93
N LEU A 106 -1.96 7.25 -4.05
CA LEU A 106 -1.39 8.55 -4.42
C LEU A 106 -0.37 9.03 -3.37
N ALA A 107 -0.63 8.75 -2.09
CA ALA A 107 0.21 9.13 -0.97
C ALA A 107 1.54 8.39 -0.83
N CYS A 108 1.64 7.19 -1.42
CA CYS A 108 2.77 6.29 -1.21
C CYS A 108 4.10 6.98 -1.50
N ASN A 109 4.21 7.61 -2.67
CA ASN A 109 5.46 8.24 -3.12
C ASN A 109 5.82 9.47 -2.26
N PRO A 110 4.94 10.48 -2.09
CA PRO A 110 5.21 11.62 -1.22
C PRO A 110 5.62 11.19 0.20
N LEU A 111 4.92 10.21 0.79
CA LEU A 111 5.20 9.74 2.14
C LEU A 111 6.57 9.07 2.24
N PHE A 112 6.89 8.19 1.29
CA PHE A 112 8.17 7.49 1.25
C PHE A 112 9.35 8.45 1.00
N THR A 113 9.16 9.47 0.15
CA THR A 113 10.17 10.51 -0.09
C THR A 113 10.45 11.33 1.17
N LEU A 114 9.42 11.60 1.99
CA LEU A 114 9.59 12.34 3.24
C LEU A 114 10.22 11.49 4.34
N ASN A 115 9.79 10.24 4.47
CA ASN A 115 10.30 9.31 5.46
C ASN A 115 10.22 7.86 4.94
N PRO A 116 11.36 7.30 4.44
CA PRO A 116 11.40 5.92 3.94
C PRO A 116 11.50 4.87 5.06
N SER A 117 11.72 5.30 6.30
CA SER A 117 11.94 4.43 7.46
C SER A 117 10.71 4.33 8.37
N LEU A 118 9.51 4.67 7.88
CA LEU A 118 8.29 4.46 8.66
C LEU A 118 8.06 2.98 8.96
N ASP A 119 7.74 2.73 10.23
CA ASP A 119 7.47 1.39 10.72
C ASP A 119 6.19 0.78 10.12
N ALA A 120 6.21 -0.53 9.93
CA ALA A 120 5.12 -1.29 9.34
C ALA A 120 3.84 -1.21 10.17
N GLU A 121 3.92 -1.15 11.51
CA GLU A 121 2.74 -1.02 12.37
C GLU A 121 2.04 0.31 12.15
N ARG A 122 2.81 1.39 11.96
CA ARG A 122 2.25 2.72 11.67
C ARG A 122 1.56 2.71 10.31
N LEU A 123 2.19 2.14 9.28
CA LEU A 123 1.62 2.02 7.94
C LEU A 123 0.37 1.13 7.89
N LEU A 124 0.30 0.11 8.74
CA LEU A 124 -0.87 -0.78 8.86
C LEU A 124 -2.06 -0.11 9.53
N ASN A 125 -1.80 0.71 10.55
CA ASN A 125 -2.84 1.22 11.44
C ASN A 125 -3.32 2.63 11.08
N HIS A 126 -2.47 3.46 10.48
CA HIS A 126 -2.78 4.87 10.25
C HIS A 126 -2.96 5.20 8.78
N HIS A 127 -3.93 6.07 8.48
CA HIS A 127 -4.12 6.60 7.13
C HIS A 127 -2.86 7.31 6.65
N PHE A 128 -2.47 7.07 5.38
CA PHE A 128 -1.25 7.67 4.84
C PHE A 128 -1.30 9.20 4.83
N MET A 129 -2.48 9.79 4.69
CA MET A 129 -2.71 11.23 4.77
C MET A 129 -2.36 11.83 6.13
N TYR A 130 -2.75 11.13 7.19
CA TYR A 130 -2.39 11.53 8.54
C TYR A 130 -0.87 11.46 8.76
N LEU A 131 -0.24 10.35 8.36
CA LEU A 131 1.21 10.19 8.47
C LEU A 131 1.96 11.26 7.68
N LEU A 132 1.51 11.56 6.47
CA LEU A 132 2.09 12.58 5.60
C LEU A 132 2.04 13.96 6.22
N THR A 133 0.90 14.32 6.81
CA THR A 133 0.72 15.60 7.53
C THR A 133 1.64 15.69 8.74
N GLN A 134 1.76 14.61 9.50
CA GLN A 134 2.64 14.56 10.67
C GLN A 134 4.12 14.73 10.29
N GLU A 135 4.58 14.07 9.22
CA GLU A 135 5.96 14.19 8.75
C GLU A 135 6.25 15.58 8.16
N LEU A 136 5.28 16.21 7.47
CA LEU A 136 5.39 17.59 7.00
C LEU A 136 5.49 18.59 8.16
N GLN A 137 4.67 18.44 9.20
CA GLN A 137 4.74 19.28 10.40
C GLN A 137 6.07 19.13 11.14
N ARG A 138 6.62 17.91 11.21
CA ARG A 138 7.94 17.64 11.79
C ARG A 138 9.07 18.31 11.02
N ARG A 139 9.02 18.31 9.68
CA ARG A 139 10.01 19.03 8.86
C ARG A 139 9.86 20.54 8.94
N GLY A 140 8.62 21.05 9.04
CA GLY A 140 8.36 22.48 9.22
C GLY A 140 8.77 23.02 10.60
N THR A 141 8.92 22.16 11.60
CA THR A 141 9.38 22.51 12.96
C THR A 141 10.87 22.24 13.20
N GLN A 142 11.60 21.66 12.24
CA GLN A 142 13.06 21.63 12.30
C GLN A 142 13.62 23.00 11.88
N PRO A 143 14.32 23.74 12.77
CA PRO A 143 15.03 24.93 12.34
C PRO A 143 16.12 24.54 11.33
N PRO A 144 16.47 25.41 10.36
CA PRO A 144 17.55 25.14 9.45
C PRO A 144 18.82 24.93 10.26
N THR A 145 19.40 23.73 10.18
CA THR A 145 20.75 23.48 10.66
C THR A 145 21.68 24.32 9.79
N ALA A 146 22.24 25.36 10.42
CA ALA A 146 23.30 26.20 9.88
C ALA A 146 24.62 25.42 9.71
#